data_AF-A0A7S0CHJ9-F1
#
_entry.id   AF-A0A7S0CHJ9-F1
#
_cell.length_a   1.000
_cell.length_b   1.000
_cell.length_c   1.000
_cell.angle_alpha   90.00
_cell.angle_beta   90.00
_cell.angle_gamma   90.00
#
_symmetry.space_group_name_H-M   'P 1'
#
loop_
_entity.id
_entity.type
_entity.pdbx_description
1 polymer ?
#
loop_
_entity_poly.entity_id
_entity_poly.type
_entity_poly.pdbx_seq_one_letter_code
_entity_poly.pdbx_strand_id
1 'polypeptide(L)'
;MRRAVESWRTKMSNERTYKHYFWTQEDAELALTQDSLFPPEVWEAYHALTTPKHMLELLKYMTLLIHGGVVVEPTIMRDGNLDSIFYNKIDHNADSERLPTFVTGSSPLHKATPTFCLHNGFIAATPGHPYTARVIEFIVNGVRNRHTSIDYDDMMCPYASNYVGHTQLHPSEFTVGGCILGMAINSVLGREKTHPLYPEDRDYTLLYHNPNDMGSRRFTDVRTNLMAYSTDFGFGNIEDA
;
A
#
# COMPACT_ATOMS: atom_id res chain seq x y z
N MET A 1 -8.89 17.63 -2.91
CA MET A 1 -9.57 16.33 -2.74
C MET A 1 -10.72 16.15 -3.73
N ARG A 2 -11.82 16.92 -3.66
CA ARG A 2 -12.98 16.81 -4.58
C ARG A 2 -12.64 16.69 -6.08
N ARG A 3 -11.71 17.52 -6.57
CA ARG A 3 -11.23 17.48 -7.98
C ARG A 3 -10.54 16.16 -8.36
N ALA A 4 -9.82 15.54 -7.45
CA ALA A 4 -9.14 14.27 -7.69
C ALA A 4 -10.14 13.11 -7.71
N VAL A 5 -11.08 13.08 -6.75
CA VAL A 5 -12.22 12.14 -6.75
C VAL A 5 -12.99 12.22 -8.07
N GLU A 6 -13.31 13.45 -8.50
CA GLU A 6 -14.04 13.72 -9.74
C GLU A 6 -13.23 13.30 -10.97
N SER A 7 -11.90 13.49 -10.98
CA SER A 7 -11.01 12.98 -12.04
C SER A 7 -11.08 11.46 -12.14
N TRP A 8 -11.02 10.74 -11.01
CA TRP A 8 -11.16 9.28 -10.98
C TRP A 8 -12.54 8.83 -11.45
N ARG A 9 -13.63 9.44 -10.95
CA ARG A 9 -15.01 9.13 -11.38
C ARG A 9 -15.20 9.31 -12.87
N THR A 10 -14.79 10.46 -13.41
CA THR A 10 -14.98 10.82 -14.81
C THR A 10 -14.19 9.92 -15.76
N LYS A 11 -12.94 9.59 -15.40
CA LYS A 11 -12.11 8.70 -16.22
C LYS A 11 -12.58 7.25 -16.12
N MET A 12 -13.04 6.81 -14.95
CA MET A 12 -13.55 5.44 -14.75
C MET A 12 -14.92 5.19 -15.37
N SER A 13 -15.81 6.18 -15.42
CA SER A 13 -17.10 6.03 -16.12
C SER A 13 -16.93 5.69 -17.60
N ASN A 14 -15.77 6.01 -18.18
CA ASN A 14 -15.42 5.73 -19.57
C ASN A 14 -14.72 4.38 -19.75
N GLU A 15 -14.30 3.72 -18.65
CA GLU A 15 -13.56 2.45 -18.66
C GLU A 15 -14.42 1.32 -18.09
N ARG A 16 -15.03 0.53 -18.97
CA ARG A 16 -15.93 -0.57 -18.59
C ARG A 16 -15.19 -1.83 -18.08
N THR A 17 -13.87 -1.81 -18.09
CA THR A 17 -13.04 -2.99 -17.81
C THR A 17 -12.80 -3.22 -16.32
N TYR A 18 -12.75 -2.17 -15.50
CA TYR A 18 -12.45 -2.27 -14.06
C TYR A 18 -13.73 -2.21 -13.21
N LYS A 19 -13.79 -3.04 -12.17
CA LYS A 19 -14.82 -2.91 -11.12
C LYS A 19 -14.33 -1.89 -10.09
N HIS A 20 -14.98 -0.74 -10.03
CA HIS A 20 -14.57 0.37 -9.17
C HIS A 20 -15.55 0.58 -8.00
N TYR A 21 -14.99 0.94 -6.86
CA TYR A 21 -15.69 1.25 -5.63
C TYR A 21 -15.14 2.55 -5.06
N PHE A 22 -16.06 3.42 -4.66
CA PHE A 22 -15.77 4.64 -3.91
C PHE A 22 -16.23 4.40 -2.47
N TRP A 23 -15.40 3.70 -1.70
CA TRP A 23 -15.73 3.28 -0.35
C TRP A 23 -15.43 4.37 0.66
N THR A 24 -16.32 4.62 1.61
CA THR A 24 -15.92 5.29 2.85
C THR A 24 -15.09 4.33 3.71
N GLN A 25 -14.56 4.83 4.83
CA GLN A 25 -13.96 3.94 5.84
C GLN A 25 -14.99 2.90 6.32
N GLU A 26 -16.23 3.33 6.57
CA GLU A 26 -17.34 2.48 7.02
C GLU A 26 -17.71 1.41 5.99
N ASP A 27 -17.73 1.74 4.69
CA ASP A 27 -17.98 0.77 3.63
C ASP A 27 -16.92 -0.33 3.60
N ALA A 28 -15.65 0.04 3.77
CA ALA A 28 -14.53 -0.90 3.79
C ALA A 28 -14.56 -1.80 5.05
N GLU A 29 -14.84 -1.23 6.21
CA GLU A 29 -15.03 -2.00 7.46
C GLU A 29 -16.18 -3.01 7.31
N LEU A 30 -17.32 -2.57 6.78
CA LEU A 30 -18.48 -3.42 6.56
C LEU A 30 -18.15 -4.56 5.59
N ALA A 31 -17.49 -4.27 4.48
CA ALA A 31 -17.10 -5.27 3.48
C ALA A 31 -16.14 -6.35 4.06
N LEU A 32 -15.26 -5.96 5.00
CA LEU A 32 -14.25 -6.87 5.55
C LEU A 32 -14.73 -7.62 6.82
N THR A 33 -15.75 -7.12 7.51
CA THR A 33 -16.30 -7.74 8.73
C THR A 33 -17.38 -8.80 8.44
N GLN A 34 -18.13 -8.65 7.35
CA GLN A 34 -19.28 -9.52 7.03
C GLN A 34 -18.94 -11.02 6.99
N ASP A 35 -17.75 -11.38 6.52
CA ASP A 35 -17.34 -12.78 6.32
C ASP A 35 -16.30 -13.27 7.34
N SER A 36 -16.04 -12.52 8.42
CA SER A 36 -15.01 -12.86 9.43
C SER A 36 -13.62 -13.14 8.78
N LEU A 37 -13.25 -12.32 7.79
CA LEU A 37 -12.09 -12.55 6.92
C LEU A 37 -10.74 -12.39 7.63
N PHE A 38 -10.74 -11.74 8.80
CA PHE A 38 -9.55 -11.47 9.59
C PHE A 38 -9.74 -11.95 11.03
N PRO A 39 -8.67 -12.47 11.66
CA PRO A 39 -8.75 -12.92 13.05
C PRO A 39 -8.88 -11.72 14.00
N PRO A 40 -9.39 -11.94 15.23
CA PRO A 40 -9.69 -10.86 16.18
C PRO A 40 -8.51 -9.93 16.46
N GLU A 41 -7.28 -10.44 16.45
CA GLU A 41 -6.06 -9.67 16.71
C GLU A 41 -5.85 -8.54 15.71
N VAL A 42 -6.29 -8.72 14.45
CA VAL A 42 -6.21 -7.68 13.42
C VAL A 42 -7.20 -6.57 13.72
N TRP A 43 -8.43 -6.92 14.12
CA TRP A 43 -9.46 -5.95 14.49
C TRP A 43 -9.14 -5.23 15.81
N GLU A 44 -8.55 -5.93 16.78
CA GLU A 44 -8.03 -5.31 18.00
C GLU A 44 -6.96 -4.26 17.68
N ALA A 45 -6.00 -4.60 16.81
CA ALA A 45 -4.98 -3.65 16.38
C ALA A 45 -5.61 -2.48 15.60
N TYR A 46 -6.57 -2.75 14.74
CA TYR A 46 -7.32 -1.74 13.99
C TYR A 46 -8.02 -0.73 14.91
N HIS A 47 -8.78 -1.21 15.90
CA HIS A 47 -9.47 -0.34 16.86
C HIS A 47 -8.54 0.35 17.86
N ALA A 48 -7.32 -0.15 18.05
CA ALA A 48 -6.29 0.51 18.84
C ALA A 48 -5.63 1.69 18.11
N LEU A 49 -5.74 1.78 16.78
CA LEU A 49 -5.29 2.94 16.01
C LEU A 49 -6.27 4.10 16.23
N THR A 50 -5.81 5.18 16.84
CA THR A 50 -6.68 6.29 17.26
C THR A 50 -6.92 7.34 16.19
N THR A 51 -6.10 7.35 15.13
CA THR A 51 -6.19 8.34 14.06
C THR A 51 -6.90 7.73 12.85
N PRO A 52 -7.94 8.36 12.29
CA PRO A 52 -8.65 7.84 11.11
C PRO A 52 -7.72 7.54 9.94
N LYS A 53 -6.69 8.40 9.72
CA LYS A 53 -5.65 8.15 8.73
C LYS A 53 -4.95 6.81 8.97
N HIS A 54 -4.56 6.49 10.20
CA HIS A 54 -3.86 5.24 10.50
C HIS A 54 -4.76 4.01 10.35
N MET A 55 -6.02 4.12 10.79
CA MET A 55 -7.02 3.08 10.58
C MET A 55 -7.15 2.75 9.09
N LEU A 56 -7.26 3.78 8.26
CA LEU A 56 -7.40 3.62 6.82
C LEU A 56 -6.17 2.98 6.15
N GLU A 57 -4.96 3.27 6.64
CA GLU A 57 -3.74 2.60 6.18
C GLU A 57 -3.83 1.07 6.38
N LEU A 58 -4.26 0.62 7.56
CA LEU A 58 -4.44 -0.81 7.82
C LEU A 58 -5.57 -1.40 6.97
N LEU A 59 -6.71 -0.72 6.84
CA LEU A 59 -7.83 -1.16 5.99
C LEU A 59 -7.42 -1.31 4.52
N LYS A 60 -6.57 -0.40 4.01
CA LYS A 60 -6.04 -0.48 2.65
C LYS A 60 -5.29 -1.79 2.43
N TYR A 61 -4.40 -2.16 3.35
CA TYR A 61 -3.68 -3.43 3.24
C TYR A 61 -4.61 -4.63 3.40
N MET A 62 -5.56 -4.59 4.34
CA MET A 62 -6.56 -5.64 4.52
C MET A 62 -7.40 -5.86 3.25
N THR A 63 -7.88 -4.78 2.65
CA THR A 63 -8.62 -4.78 1.39
C THR A 63 -7.81 -5.42 0.27
N LEU A 64 -6.55 -4.98 0.09
CA LEU A 64 -5.65 -5.53 -0.92
C LEU A 64 -5.33 -7.01 -0.67
N LEU A 65 -5.24 -7.45 0.59
CA LEU A 65 -5.01 -8.86 0.90
C LEU A 65 -6.17 -9.74 0.44
N ILE A 66 -7.41 -9.32 0.70
CA ILE A 66 -8.60 -10.12 0.36
C ILE A 66 -8.94 -10.03 -1.13
N HIS A 67 -9.02 -8.81 -1.64
CA HIS A 67 -9.60 -8.54 -2.96
C HIS A 67 -8.55 -8.25 -4.03
N GLY A 68 -7.31 -7.94 -3.64
CA GLY A 68 -6.30 -7.44 -4.56
C GLY A 68 -6.75 -6.17 -5.29
N GLY A 69 -6.21 -5.98 -6.49
CA GLY A 69 -6.53 -4.86 -7.37
C GLY A 69 -5.72 -3.62 -7.02
N VAL A 70 -6.34 -2.44 -7.09
CA VAL A 70 -5.70 -1.14 -6.93
C VAL A 70 -6.40 -0.34 -5.84
N VAL A 71 -5.64 0.16 -4.87
CA VAL A 71 -6.11 1.14 -3.89
C VAL A 71 -5.40 2.46 -4.12
N VAL A 72 -6.19 3.54 -4.13
CA VAL A 72 -5.68 4.89 -4.40
C VAL A 72 -6.21 5.90 -3.37
N GLU A 73 -5.32 6.71 -2.83
CA GLU A 73 -5.62 7.87 -2.01
C GLU A 73 -6.26 9.00 -2.83
N PRO A 74 -7.15 9.79 -2.21
CA PRO A 74 -7.94 10.77 -2.91
C PRO A 74 -7.20 12.05 -3.24
N THR A 75 -5.97 12.18 -2.76
CA THR A 75 -5.04 13.24 -3.10
C THR A 75 -4.34 12.96 -4.43
N ILE A 76 -4.32 11.70 -4.88
CA ILE A 76 -3.66 11.30 -6.12
C ILE A 76 -4.59 11.59 -7.29
N MET A 77 -4.14 12.49 -8.16
CA MET A 77 -4.81 12.76 -9.44
C MET A 77 -4.56 11.59 -10.38
N ARG A 78 -5.62 11.13 -11.03
CA ARG A 78 -5.46 10.22 -12.17
C ARG A 78 -4.91 11.00 -13.35
N ASP A 79 -3.66 10.74 -13.74
CA ASP A 79 -3.09 11.18 -14.99
C ASP A 79 -2.73 9.96 -15.85
N GLY A 80 -3.20 9.90 -17.09
CA GLY A 80 -2.99 8.75 -17.98
C GLY A 80 -3.88 7.49 -17.78
N ASN A 81 -3.54 6.45 -18.54
CA ASN A 81 -4.21 5.15 -18.58
C ASN A 81 -3.53 4.16 -17.61
N LEU A 82 -4.32 3.50 -16.75
CA LEU A 82 -3.83 2.48 -15.82
C LEU A 82 -3.16 1.30 -16.52
N ASP A 83 -3.65 0.93 -17.70
CA ASP A 83 -3.10 -0.16 -18.49
C ASP A 83 -1.63 0.10 -18.85
N SER A 84 -1.24 1.37 -19.08
CA SER A 84 0.17 1.69 -19.35
C SER A 84 1.10 1.49 -18.14
N ILE A 85 0.58 1.48 -16.92
CA ILE A 85 1.34 1.21 -15.70
C ILE A 85 1.56 -0.30 -15.55
N PHE A 86 0.53 -1.10 -15.85
CA PHE A 86 0.55 -2.55 -15.63
C PHE A 86 1.10 -3.35 -16.83
N TYR A 87 0.92 -2.85 -18.06
CA TYR A 87 1.36 -3.50 -19.31
C TYR A 87 2.62 -2.89 -19.90
N ASN A 88 3.46 -2.28 -19.06
CA ASN A 88 4.73 -1.75 -19.55
C ASN A 88 5.60 -2.93 -20.02
N LYS A 89 5.70 -3.14 -21.35
CA LYS A 89 6.58 -4.14 -21.98
C LYS A 89 8.00 -3.81 -21.58
N ILE A 90 8.47 -4.39 -20.49
CA ILE A 90 9.84 -4.16 -20.01
C ILE A 90 10.88 -4.83 -20.88
N ASP A 91 10.46 -5.72 -21.79
CA ASP A 91 11.37 -6.27 -22.76
C ASP A 91 10.64 -6.62 -24.05
N HIS A 92 11.05 -6.00 -25.16
CA HIS A 92 10.61 -6.43 -26.50
C HIS A 92 11.18 -7.80 -26.89
N ASN A 93 12.10 -8.36 -26.09
CA ASN A 93 12.79 -9.62 -26.35
C ASN A 93 12.55 -10.73 -25.31
N ALA A 94 11.75 -10.49 -24.25
CA ALA A 94 11.41 -11.54 -23.30
C ALA A 94 10.08 -12.20 -23.72
N ASP A 95 10.14 -13.45 -24.15
CA ASP A 95 8.99 -14.34 -24.43
C ASP A 95 8.10 -14.62 -23.20
N SER A 96 8.24 -13.87 -22.10
CA SER A 96 7.38 -13.97 -20.93
C SER A 96 6.87 -12.59 -20.55
N GLU A 97 5.57 -12.36 -20.75
CA GLU A 97 4.86 -11.24 -20.15
C GLU A 97 5.03 -11.30 -18.62
N ARG A 98 5.91 -10.46 -18.06
CA ARG A 98 6.05 -10.31 -16.61
C ARG A 98 5.16 -9.18 -16.16
N LEU A 99 4.07 -9.53 -15.50
CA LEU A 99 3.10 -8.57 -14.99
C LEU A 99 3.49 -8.21 -13.55
N PRO A 100 3.54 -6.91 -13.20
CA PRO A 100 3.87 -6.51 -11.84
C PRO A 100 2.75 -7.00 -10.91
N THR A 101 3.12 -7.70 -9.84
CA THR A 101 2.15 -8.21 -8.85
C THR A 101 2.03 -7.30 -7.64
N PHE A 102 2.95 -6.34 -7.53
CA PHE A 102 2.89 -5.24 -6.59
C PHE A 102 3.42 -3.95 -7.23
N VAL A 103 2.63 -2.89 -7.19
CA VAL A 103 3.01 -1.54 -7.66
C VAL A 103 2.79 -0.59 -6.51
N THR A 104 3.75 0.29 -6.25
CA THR A 104 3.56 1.39 -5.31
C THR A 104 4.23 2.66 -5.82
N GLY A 105 3.68 3.82 -5.45
CA GLY A 105 4.29 5.10 -5.79
C GLY A 105 5.71 5.23 -5.23
N SER A 106 6.56 6.00 -5.92
CA SER A 106 7.81 6.46 -5.33
C SER A 106 7.57 7.63 -4.38
N SER A 107 8.33 7.69 -3.29
CA SER A 107 8.27 8.82 -2.36
C SER A 107 8.77 10.07 -3.07
N PRO A 108 7.94 11.12 -3.25
CA PRO A 108 8.42 12.41 -3.76
C PRO A 108 9.39 13.09 -2.77
N LEU A 109 9.46 12.59 -1.52
CA LEU A 109 10.43 13.00 -0.50
C LEU A 109 11.76 12.24 -0.62
N HIS A 110 12.27 12.08 -1.84
CA HIS A 110 13.55 11.43 -2.16
C HIS A 110 14.76 11.99 -1.39
N LYS A 111 14.65 13.20 -0.81
CA LYS A 111 15.73 13.85 -0.05
C LYS A 111 15.56 13.81 1.47
N ALA A 112 14.39 13.44 1.98
CA ALA A 112 14.09 13.49 3.42
C ALA A 112 13.67 12.14 4.02
N THR A 113 13.33 11.15 3.17
CA THR A 113 12.89 9.82 3.64
C THR A 113 13.95 8.76 3.37
N PRO A 114 14.09 7.75 4.24
CA PRO A 114 15.00 6.63 4.00
C PRO A 114 14.70 5.95 2.65
N THR A 115 15.74 5.51 1.95
CA THR A 115 15.68 4.96 0.57
C THR A 115 14.90 3.64 0.46
N PHE A 116 14.46 3.06 1.57
CA PHE A 116 13.58 1.89 1.60
C PHE A 116 12.10 2.24 1.80
N CYS A 117 11.76 3.47 2.21
CA CYS A 117 10.37 3.88 2.41
C CYS A 117 9.68 4.13 1.08
N LEU A 118 8.47 3.62 0.89
CA LEU A 118 7.69 3.72 -0.34
C LEU A 118 6.53 4.71 -0.20
N HIS A 119 6.03 5.31 -1.28
CA HIS A 119 4.78 6.06 -1.22
C HIS A 119 3.61 5.10 -1.37
N ASN A 120 2.87 4.87 -0.28
CA ASN A 120 1.81 3.88 -0.21
C ASN A 120 0.42 4.44 -0.53
N GLY A 121 0.33 5.68 -1.03
CA GLY A 121 -0.96 6.27 -1.44
C GLY A 121 -1.51 5.73 -2.76
N PHE A 122 -0.70 5.05 -3.58
CA PHE A 122 -1.15 4.27 -4.72
C PHE A 122 -0.53 2.90 -4.55
N ILE A 123 -1.34 1.86 -4.41
CA ILE A 123 -0.87 0.48 -4.33
C ILE A 123 -1.71 -0.38 -5.25
N ALA A 124 -1.06 -1.22 -6.03
CA ALA A 124 -1.72 -2.28 -6.74
C ALA A 124 -1.12 -3.61 -6.31
N ALA A 125 -1.94 -4.60 -5.97
CA ALA A 125 -1.47 -5.91 -5.52
C ALA A 125 -2.40 -7.04 -5.96
N THR A 126 -1.86 -8.24 -6.13
CA THR A 126 -2.70 -9.44 -6.28
C THR A 126 -3.38 -9.78 -4.95
N PRO A 127 -4.55 -10.42 -4.94
CA PRO A 127 -5.12 -11.00 -3.71
C PRO A 127 -4.11 -11.96 -3.07
N GLY A 128 -3.99 -11.96 -1.75
CA GLY A 128 -3.08 -12.83 -1.01
C GLY A 128 -1.59 -12.50 -1.16
N HIS A 129 -1.23 -11.34 -1.72
CA HIS A 129 0.18 -11.02 -2.00
C HIS A 129 1.01 -11.02 -0.69
N PRO A 130 2.18 -11.69 -0.64
CA PRO A 130 2.94 -11.87 0.59
C PRO A 130 3.43 -10.55 1.21
N TYR A 131 3.69 -9.52 0.41
CA TYR A 131 4.01 -8.18 0.90
C TYR A 131 2.86 -7.56 1.71
N THR A 132 1.62 -7.72 1.25
CA THR A 132 0.41 -7.22 1.94
C THR A 132 0.18 -7.99 3.24
N ALA A 133 0.35 -9.32 3.21
CA ALA A 133 0.26 -10.13 4.42
C ALA A 133 1.32 -9.73 5.46
N ARG A 134 2.58 -9.53 5.01
CA ARG A 134 3.69 -9.17 5.88
C ARG A 134 3.53 -7.78 6.48
N VAL A 135 3.07 -6.79 5.73
CA VAL A 135 2.87 -5.44 6.28
C VAL A 135 1.75 -5.44 7.32
N ILE A 136 0.65 -6.18 7.10
CA ILE A 136 -0.41 -6.35 8.12
C ILE A 136 0.17 -7.00 9.38
N GLU A 137 0.95 -8.07 9.23
CA GLU A 137 1.61 -8.73 10.37
C GLU A 137 2.49 -7.75 11.16
N PHE A 138 3.32 -6.96 10.48
CA PHE A 138 4.19 -5.97 11.14
C PHE A 138 3.38 -4.89 11.86
N ILE A 139 2.31 -4.37 11.25
CA ILE A 139 1.43 -3.38 11.86
C ILE A 139 0.76 -3.96 13.11
N VAL A 140 0.13 -5.13 12.99
CA VAL A 140 -0.61 -5.77 14.09
C VAL A 140 0.32 -6.08 15.26
N ASN A 141 1.49 -6.65 14.99
CA ASN A 141 2.48 -6.89 16.02
C ASN A 141 2.98 -5.57 16.65
N GLY A 142 3.22 -4.54 15.84
CA GLY A 142 3.65 -3.24 16.33
C GLY A 142 2.64 -2.56 17.25
N VAL A 143 1.37 -2.58 16.86
CA VAL A 143 0.29 -2.01 17.68
C VAL A 143 0.09 -2.82 18.96
N ARG A 144 0.01 -4.16 18.87
CA ARG A 144 -0.26 -5.01 20.04
C ARG A 144 0.89 -5.01 21.04
N ASN A 145 2.13 -4.98 20.56
CA ASN A 145 3.31 -4.91 21.42
C ASN A 145 3.70 -3.47 21.80
N ARG A 146 2.94 -2.46 21.34
CA ARG A 146 3.18 -1.04 21.61
C ARG A 146 4.58 -0.59 21.23
N HIS A 147 5.04 -1.01 20.05
CA HIS A 147 6.36 -0.64 19.54
C HIS A 147 6.51 0.89 19.49
N THR A 148 7.63 1.33 20.03
CA THR A 148 8.12 2.71 19.98
C THR A 148 9.09 2.87 18.82
N SER A 149 9.58 4.09 18.59
CA SER A 149 10.64 4.34 17.62
C SER A 149 11.89 3.49 17.87
N ILE A 150 12.23 3.22 19.14
CA ILE A 150 13.37 2.38 19.53
C ILE A 150 13.19 0.96 19.03
N ASP A 151 12.00 0.38 19.22
CA ASP A 151 11.70 -0.99 18.77
C ASP A 151 11.80 -1.10 17.24
N TYR A 152 11.34 -0.08 16.50
CA TYR A 152 11.49 -0.02 15.04
C TYR A 152 12.95 0.12 14.60
N ASP A 153 13.74 0.94 15.30
CA ASP A 153 15.18 1.07 15.05
C ASP A 153 15.91 -0.28 15.27
N ASP A 154 15.62 -0.97 16.37
CA ASP A 154 16.17 -2.29 16.70
C ASP A 154 15.79 -3.35 15.65
N MET A 155 14.54 -3.32 15.17
CA MET A 155 14.07 -4.22 14.12
C MET A 155 14.80 -4.01 12.79
N MET A 156 15.20 -2.78 12.47
CA MET A 156 15.92 -2.44 11.25
C MET A 156 17.40 -2.77 11.34
N CYS A 157 18.02 -2.49 12.50
CA CYS A 157 19.46 -2.49 12.66
C CYS A 157 19.87 -3.13 14.00
N PRO A 158 19.83 -4.47 14.14
CA PRO A 158 20.15 -5.13 15.41
C PRO A 158 21.60 -4.92 15.88
N TYR A 159 22.48 -4.36 15.03
CA TYR A 159 23.91 -4.15 15.32
C TYR A 159 24.43 -2.73 15.04
N ALA A 160 23.58 -1.78 14.63
CA ALA A 160 24.06 -0.42 14.32
C ALA A 160 23.88 0.51 15.52
N SER A 161 24.94 0.72 16.29
CA SER A 161 24.98 1.60 17.46
C SER A 161 24.69 3.08 17.18
N ASN A 162 24.45 3.47 15.92
CA ASN A 162 24.44 4.87 15.47
C ASN A 162 23.20 5.25 14.64
N TYR A 163 22.19 4.39 14.52
CA TYR A 163 21.00 4.68 13.71
C TYR A 163 19.85 5.19 14.58
N VAL A 164 20.03 6.37 15.18
CA VAL A 164 18.99 7.02 15.99
C VAL A 164 18.52 8.26 15.23
N GLY A 165 17.28 8.26 14.75
CA GLY A 165 16.62 9.50 14.36
C GLY A 165 15.54 9.42 13.29
N HIS A 166 15.57 8.45 12.38
CA HIS A 166 14.60 8.45 11.27
C HIS A 166 13.19 8.03 11.69
N THR A 167 13.05 7.04 12.57
CA THR A 167 11.75 6.60 13.12
C THR A 167 11.12 7.65 14.03
N GLN A 168 11.93 8.38 14.81
CA GLN A 168 11.46 9.48 15.66
C GLN A 168 10.90 10.65 14.85
N LEU A 169 11.47 10.92 13.68
CA LEU A 169 11.02 12.00 12.80
C LEU A 169 9.75 11.64 12.01
N HIS A 170 9.51 10.35 11.76
CA HIS A 170 8.39 9.87 10.94
C HIS A 170 7.65 8.65 11.54
N PRO A 171 7.19 8.69 12.80
CA PRO A 171 6.66 7.52 13.50
C PRO A 171 5.42 6.90 12.84
N SER A 172 4.58 7.73 12.18
CA SER A 172 3.41 7.24 11.44
C SER A 172 3.79 6.37 10.24
N GLU A 173 4.87 6.72 9.53
CA GLU A 173 5.35 5.98 8.35
C GLU A 173 5.87 4.59 8.72
N PHE A 174 6.44 4.46 9.92
CA PHE A 174 6.92 3.19 10.48
C PHE A 174 5.84 2.39 11.20
N THR A 175 4.75 3.02 11.63
CA THR A 175 3.67 2.29 12.32
C THR A 175 2.67 1.70 11.33
N VAL A 176 2.30 2.44 10.28
CA VAL A 176 1.28 2.02 9.30
C VAL A 176 1.54 2.50 7.86
N GLY A 177 2.46 3.44 7.65
CA GLY A 177 2.65 4.07 6.35
C GLY A 177 3.62 3.36 5.41
N GLY A 178 4.37 4.18 4.66
CA GLY A 178 5.22 3.74 3.56
C GLY A 178 6.54 3.06 3.96
N CYS A 179 7.07 3.40 5.14
CA CYS A 179 8.32 2.81 5.62
C CYS A 179 8.12 1.37 6.09
N ILE A 180 7.04 1.09 6.84
CA ILE A 180 6.73 -0.28 7.27
C ILE A 180 6.40 -1.19 6.09
N LEU A 181 5.80 -0.63 5.02
CA LEU A 181 5.60 -1.33 3.76
C LEU A 181 6.93 -1.74 3.11
N GLY A 182 7.88 -0.80 3.03
CA GLY A 182 9.22 -1.07 2.51
C GLY A 182 9.96 -2.15 3.32
N MET A 183 9.91 -2.05 4.65
CA MET A 183 10.47 -3.06 5.55
C MET A 183 9.83 -4.44 5.33
N ALA A 184 8.50 -4.50 5.18
CA ALA A 184 7.77 -5.73 4.93
C ALA A 184 8.18 -6.37 3.59
N ILE A 185 8.30 -5.57 2.52
CA ILE A 185 8.76 -6.03 1.21
C ILE A 185 10.17 -6.61 1.30
N ASN A 186 11.11 -5.87 1.88
CA ASN A 186 12.48 -6.35 2.06
C ASN A 186 12.55 -7.63 2.89
N SER A 187 11.74 -7.73 3.94
CA SER A 187 11.65 -8.93 4.77
C SER A 187 11.15 -10.15 3.99
N VAL A 188 10.16 -10.00 3.10
CA VAL A 188 9.68 -11.09 2.25
C VAL A 188 10.73 -11.47 1.20
N LEU A 189 11.47 -10.49 0.69
CA LEU A 189 12.56 -10.70 -0.27
C LEU A 189 13.84 -11.30 0.36
N GLY A 190 13.87 -11.52 1.67
CA GLY A 190 15.06 -12.02 2.38
C GLY A 190 16.22 -11.02 2.41
N ARG A 191 15.93 -9.72 2.29
CA ARG A 191 16.91 -8.63 2.34
C ARG A 191 16.93 -7.98 3.70
N GLU A 192 17.97 -7.20 3.97
CA GLU A 192 17.96 -6.26 5.10
C GLU A 192 16.76 -5.32 4.99
N LYS A 193 16.07 -5.05 6.11
CA LYS A 193 14.81 -4.28 6.10
C LYS A 193 14.99 -2.85 5.55
N THR A 194 16.19 -2.32 5.65
CA THR A 194 16.60 -0.99 5.19
C THR A 194 17.16 -0.99 3.76
N HIS A 195 17.19 -2.13 3.08
CA HIS A 195 17.72 -2.22 1.72
C HIS A 195 16.93 -1.30 0.77
N PRO A 196 17.60 -0.48 -0.05
CA PRO A 196 16.90 0.41 -0.98
C PRO A 196 15.98 -0.35 -1.92
N LEU A 197 14.76 0.17 -2.13
CA LEU A 197 13.76 -0.46 -3.02
C LEU A 197 13.60 0.27 -4.37
N TYR A 198 14.30 1.40 -4.54
CA TYR A 198 14.24 2.22 -5.75
C TYR A 198 15.31 1.85 -6.79
N PRO A 199 14.96 1.71 -8.07
CA PRO A 199 15.84 2.12 -9.16
C PRO A 199 15.77 3.64 -9.31
N GLU A 200 16.92 4.31 -9.46
CA GLU A 200 17.11 5.78 -9.34
C GLU A 200 16.26 6.67 -10.28
N ASP A 201 15.43 6.12 -11.19
CA ASP A 201 14.79 6.86 -12.30
C ASP A 201 13.30 6.54 -12.56
N ARG A 202 12.51 6.05 -11.58
CA ARG A 202 11.07 5.79 -11.81
C ARG A 202 10.15 6.38 -10.74
N ASP A 203 9.02 6.94 -11.19
CA ASP A 203 7.95 7.47 -10.34
C ASP A 203 7.20 6.38 -9.54
N TYR A 204 7.44 5.10 -9.84
CA TYR A 204 6.79 3.97 -9.20
C TYR A 204 7.75 2.77 -9.07
N THR A 205 7.58 2.01 -7.99
CA THR A 205 8.28 0.74 -7.77
C THR A 205 7.42 -0.40 -8.28
N LEU A 206 7.91 -1.11 -9.30
CA LEU A 206 7.29 -2.33 -9.82
C LEU A 206 8.01 -3.55 -9.25
N LEU A 207 7.30 -4.40 -8.52
CA LEU A 207 7.81 -5.67 -8.04
C LEU A 207 7.11 -6.79 -8.79
N TYR A 208 7.92 -7.63 -9.44
CA TYR A 208 7.46 -8.79 -10.19
C TYR A 208 7.49 -10.01 -9.28
N HIS A 209 6.44 -10.82 -9.35
CA HIS A 209 6.47 -12.17 -8.81
C HIS A 209 6.46 -13.20 -9.95
N ASN A 210 6.70 -14.47 -9.58
CA ASN A 210 6.76 -15.57 -10.52
C ASN A 210 5.46 -15.66 -11.33
N PRO A 211 5.49 -15.69 -12.68
CA PRO A 211 4.29 -15.79 -13.52
C PRO A 211 3.49 -17.09 -13.32
N ASN A 212 4.07 -18.08 -12.62
CA ASN A 212 3.39 -19.31 -12.24
C ASN A 212 2.68 -19.23 -10.88
N ASP A 213 2.80 -18.13 -10.14
CA ASP A 213 1.97 -17.91 -8.96
C ASP A 213 0.52 -17.65 -9.38
N MET A 214 -0.41 -18.39 -8.79
CA MET A 214 -1.84 -18.24 -9.06
C MET A 214 -2.37 -16.85 -8.66
N GLY A 215 -1.71 -16.17 -7.71
CA GLY A 215 -2.01 -14.77 -7.37
C GLY A 215 -1.80 -13.83 -8.55
N SER A 216 -0.69 -13.99 -9.27
CA SER A 216 -0.30 -13.14 -10.43
C SER A 216 -1.32 -13.13 -11.55
N ARG A 217 -2.01 -14.26 -11.79
CA ARG A 217 -3.05 -14.40 -12.82
C ARG A 217 -4.37 -13.69 -12.49
N ARG A 218 -4.64 -13.35 -11.23
CA ARG A 218 -5.86 -12.60 -10.84
C ARG A 218 -5.72 -11.11 -11.09
N PHE A 219 -4.52 -10.56 -10.92
CA PHE A 219 -4.25 -9.15 -11.20
C PHE A 219 -4.34 -8.79 -12.69
N THR A 220 -4.33 -9.80 -13.56
CA THR A 220 -4.40 -9.65 -15.01
C THR A 220 -5.80 -9.84 -15.55
N ASP A 221 -6.73 -10.41 -14.77
CA ASP A 221 -8.15 -10.40 -15.14
C ASP A 221 -8.76 -9.05 -14.76
N VAL A 222 -8.63 -8.10 -15.68
CA VAL A 222 -9.10 -6.72 -15.56
C VAL A 222 -10.57 -6.66 -15.10
N ARG A 223 -11.39 -7.64 -15.50
CA ARG A 223 -12.83 -7.74 -15.14
C ARG A 223 -13.07 -8.03 -13.66
N THR A 224 -12.04 -8.49 -12.95
CA THR A 224 -12.08 -8.84 -11.53
C THR A 224 -11.19 -7.96 -10.66
N ASN A 225 -10.40 -7.07 -11.27
CA ASN A 225 -9.58 -6.12 -10.53
C ASN A 225 -10.47 -5.13 -9.79
N LEU A 226 -10.40 -5.20 -8.46
CA LEU A 226 -11.02 -4.24 -7.56
C LEU A 226 -10.25 -2.93 -7.63
N MET A 227 -10.89 -1.82 -7.98
CA MET A 227 -10.34 -0.51 -7.61
C MET A 227 -11.13 0.03 -6.42
N ALA A 228 -10.49 0.16 -5.27
CA ALA A 228 -11.09 0.81 -4.10
C ALA A 228 -10.45 2.19 -3.90
N TYR A 229 -11.31 3.20 -3.87
CA TYR A 229 -10.95 4.59 -3.66
C TYR A 229 -11.69 5.08 -2.42
N SER A 230 -11.00 5.76 -1.49
CA SER A 230 -11.66 6.29 -0.30
C SER A 230 -12.10 7.75 -0.42
N THR A 231 -13.35 8.05 -0.04
CA THR A 231 -13.95 9.39 -0.16
C THR A 231 -13.98 10.18 1.14
N ASP A 232 -13.83 9.53 2.30
CA ASP A 232 -13.83 10.17 3.63
C ASP A 232 -12.42 10.21 4.19
N PHE A 233 -11.64 11.16 3.71
CA PHE A 233 -10.39 11.53 4.39
C PHE A 233 -10.71 12.74 5.23
N GLY A 234 -10.98 12.50 6.51
CA GLY A 234 -11.13 13.52 7.53
C GLY A 234 -9.89 14.39 7.60
N PHE A 235 -9.87 15.46 6.81
CA PHE A 235 -9.50 16.75 7.35
C PHE A 235 -10.79 17.27 7.98
N GLY A 236 -10.78 17.48 9.30
CA GLY A 236 -11.85 18.27 9.92
C GLY A 236 -12.06 19.55 9.12
N ASN A 237 -13.32 19.96 8.99
CA ASN A 237 -13.77 21.16 8.30
C ASN A 237 -12.65 22.20 8.12
N ILE A 238 -12.05 22.26 6.93
CA ILE A 238 -11.28 23.44 6.52
C ILE A 238 -12.31 24.47 6.06
N GLU A 239 -13.12 24.94 7.01
CA GLU A 239 -13.85 26.20 6.92
C GLU A 239 -13.48 27.16 8.07
N ASP A 240 -12.58 26.76 9.00
CA ASP A 240 -12.07 27.63 10.07
C ASP A 240 -10.53 27.55 10.22
N ALA A 241 -9.79 27.91 9.17
CA ALA A 241 -8.38 28.32 9.25
C ALA A 241 -7.98 29.27 8.10
#